data_AF-A0A139KUR2-F1
#
_entry.id   AF-A0A139KUR2-F1
#
_cell.length_a   1.000
_cell.length_b   1.000
_cell.length_c   1.000
_cell.angle_alpha   90.00
_cell.angle_beta   90.00
_cell.angle_gamma   90.00
#
_symmetry.space_group_name_H-M   'P 1'
#
loop_
_entity.id
_entity.type
_entity.pdbx_description
1 polymer ?
#
loop_
_entity_poly.entity_id
_entity_poly.type
_entity_poly.pdbx_seq_one_letter_code
_entity_poly.pdbx_strand_id
1 'polypeptide(L)'
;MKNILLLILICCLSLSNRAQEQMNLSSRISGKAIKLPGFATSPYFEEQVISFIHTPGIKVHINAPAETKFKKDKPTKLVLYALPNGNSTDWTIGKMPAEGDDWHYHIQHIGAQTRYIRASDPECNFITVYLEADTKSWGSWRKAEPTRDQKIKETVEYILSLFSKYNPHIELNSHSGGGNFIFGFMDAVSEIPDYVKRISFIDSNYNWDNERYGDKLQKWLEASSDNRLFVACYDDANALLDGKPFVSKTGGTWHRTYLMQRYLKKKMKRLSWNKTENDSIIYFTADNRRIQFYSRKNPEQKIYHTILVERNGYIQSVFSGTKYEGMGYQFMGRKVYDMYRQDSGSW
;
A
#
# COMPACT_ATOMS: atom_id res chain seq x y z
N MET A 1 -54.49 -7.44 -29.04
CA MET A 1 -54.19 -8.02 -27.71
C MET A 1 -53.36 -9.31 -27.75
N LYS A 2 -53.57 -10.23 -28.71
CA LYS A 2 -52.78 -11.49 -28.79
C LYS A 2 -51.27 -11.32 -29.07
N ASN A 3 -50.85 -10.31 -29.84
CA ASN A 3 -49.44 -10.12 -30.20
C ASN A 3 -48.58 -9.49 -29.08
N ILE A 4 -49.18 -8.78 -28.12
CA ILE A 4 -48.44 -8.15 -27.00
C ILE A 4 -48.10 -9.20 -25.94
N LEU A 5 -49.00 -10.17 -25.68
CA LEU A 5 -48.73 -11.26 -24.74
C LEU A 5 -47.56 -12.16 -25.20
N LEU A 6 -47.43 -12.40 -26.51
CA LEU A 6 -46.36 -13.25 -27.05
C LEU A 6 -44.98 -12.60 -26.90
N LEU A 7 -44.87 -11.28 -27.12
CA LEU A 7 -43.62 -10.53 -26.93
C LEU A 7 -43.18 -10.46 -25.46
N ILE A 8 -44.14 -10.32 -24.54
CA ILE A 8 -43.84 -10.33 -23.09
C ILE A 8 -43.33 -11.72 -22.67
N LEU A 9 -43.95 -12.81 -23.16
CA LEU A 9 -43.51 -14.16 -22.84
C LEU A 9 -42.08 -14.46 -23.33
N ILE A 10 -41.74 -14.03 -24.55
CA ILE A 10 -40.40 -14.21 -25.15
C ILE A 10 -39.34 -13.37 -24.40
N CYS A 11 -39.68 -12.15 -23.96
CA CYS A 11 -38.80 -11.35 -23.11
C CYS A 11 -38.59 -11.96 -21.71
N CYS A 12 -39.63 -12.50 -21.09
CA CYS A 12 -39.50 -13.16 -19.78
C CYS A 12 -38.65 -14.44 -19.86
N LEU A 13 -38.79 -15.24 -20.91
CA LEU A 13 -38.01 -16.47 -21.13
C LEU A 13 -36.53 -16.19 -21.46
N SER A 14 -36.24 -15.08 -22.15
CA SER A 14 -34.86 -14.68 -22.46
C SER A 14 -34.15 -14.06 -21.26
N LEU A 15 -34.88 -13.34 -20.40
CA LEU A 15 -34.37 -12.84 -19.12
C LEU A 15 -34.12 -13.96 -18.10
N SER A 16 -35.00 -14.97 -18.03
CA SER A 16 -34.80 -16.13 -17.15
C SER A 16 -33.59 -16.97 -17.57
N ASN A 17 -33.40 -17.20 -18.87
CA ASN A 17 -32.24 -17.94 -19.38
C ASN A 17 -30.92 -17.18 -19.14
N ARG A 18 -30.89 -15.85 -19.30
CA ARG A 18 -29.69 -15.05 -18.96
C ARG A 18 -29.37 -15.06 -17.47
N ALA A 19 -30.38 -14.94 -16.60
CA ALA A 19 -30.18 -15.02 -15.15
C ALA A 19 -29.69 -16.41 -14.71
N GLN A 20 -30.18 -17.47 -15.35
CA GLN A 20 -29.80 -18.85 -15.06
C GLN A 20 -28.44 -19.22 -15.66
N GLU A 21 -28.05 -18.66 -16.81
CA GLU A 21 -26.68 -18.72 -17.34
C GLU A 21 -25.69 -17.92 -16.46
N GLN A 22 -26.06 -16.75 -15.94
CA GLN A 22 -25.24 -15.99 -15.00
C GLN A 22 -25.06 -16.71 -13.65
N MET A 23 -26.12 -17.36 -13.13
CA MET A 23 -26.03 -18.22 -11.94
C MET A 23 -25.21 -19.50 -12.22
N ASN A 24 -25.32 -20.08 -13.41
CA ASN A 24 -24.52 -21.26 -13.76
C ASN A 24 -23.04 -20.92 -14.03
N LEU A 25 -22.72 -19.73 -14.55
CA LEU A 25 -21.35 -19.27 -14.71
C LEU A 25 -20.69 -18.92 -13.37
N SER A 26 -21.45 -18.34 -12.41
CA SER A 26 -20.96 -18.12 -11.05
C SER A 26 -20.76 -19.42 -10.26
N SER A 27 -21.55 -20.46 -10.56
CA SER A 27 -21.40 -21.79 -9.94
C SER A 27 -20.21 -22.61 -10.48
N ARG A 28 -19.65 -22.27 -11.65
CA ARG A 28 -18.63 -23.07 -12.35
C ARG A 28 -17.17 -22.66 -12.10
N ILE A 29 -16.92 -21.66 -11.25
CA ILE A 29 -15.56 -21.36 -10.75
C ILE A 29 -15.54 -21.49 -9.23
N SER A 30 -16.04 -22.63 -8.72
CA SER A 30 -15.78 -23.07 -7.35
C SER A 30 -14.34 -23.60 -7.27
N GLY A 31 -13.36 -22.72 -7.37
CA GLY A 31 -11.99 -23.09 -6.99
C GLY A 31 -12.01 -23.43 -5.51
N LYS A 32 -11.58 -24.64 -5.14
CA LYS A 32 -11.55 -25.14 -3.75
C LYS A 32 -11.06 -24.05 -2.79
N ALA A 33 -11.80 -23.80 -1.71
CA ALA A 33 -11.40 -22.86 -0.68
C ALA A 33 -10.02 -23.27 -0.11
N ILE A 34 -9.11 -22.30 0.04
CA ILE A 34 -7.75 -22.54 0.51
C ILE A 34 -7.57 -21.87 1.87
N LYS A 35 -7.50 -22.71 2.90
CA LYS A 35 -7.09 -22.30 4.25
C LYS A 35 -5.57 -22.25 4.36
N LEU A 36 -5.03 -21.09 4.72
CA LEU A 36 -3.62 -20.88 5.01
C LEU A 36 -3.27 -21.51 6.37
N PRO A 37 -2.22 -22.34 6.47
CA PRO A 37 -1.85 -23.00 7.72
C PRO A 37 -1.57 -21.99 8.85
N GLY A 38 -2.22 -22.18 10.00
CA GLY A 38 -2.03 -21.31 11.18
C GLY A 38 -2.82 -20.00 11.16
N PHE A 39 -3.53 -19.69 10.07
CA PHE A 39 -4.36 -18.49 9.99
C PHE A 39 -5.74 -18.75 10.62
N ALA A 40 -6.21 -17.77 11.39
CA ALA A 40 -7.57 -17.71 11.89
C ALA A 40 -8.48 -16.98 10.88
N THR A 41 -9.76 -17.31 10.87
CA THR A 41 -10.75 -16.53 10.12
C THR A 41 -11.11 -15.29 10.95
N SER A 42 -10.88 -14.11 10.37
CA SER A 42 -11.30 -12.83 10.92
C SER A 42 -12.82 -12.78 11.04
N PRO A 43 -13.38 -12.26 12.15
CA PRO A 43 -14.81 -12.00 12.26
C PRO A 43 -15.28 -10.91 11.28
N TYR A 44 -14.34 -10.15 10.72
CA TYR A 44 -14.59 -9.14 9.70
C TYR A 44 -14.20 -9.66 8.32
N PHE A 45 -15.16 -9.65 7.40
CA PHE A 45 -14.96 -9.97 5.97
C PHE A 45 -14.37 -11.36 5.66
N GLU A 46 -14.42 -12.29 6.63
CA GLU A 46 -13.90 -13.67 6.52
C GLU A 46 -12.43 -13.76 6.09
N GLU A 47 -11.66 -12.69 6.30
CA GLU A 47 -10.25 -12.62 5.93
C GLU A 47 -9.42 -13.62 6.75
N GLN A 48 -8.33 -14.11 6.19
CA GLN A 48 -7.43 -15.00 6.92
C GLN A 48 -6.36 -14.16 7.62
N VAL A 49 -6.25 -14.27 8.95
CA VAL A 49 -5.33 -13.46 9.75
C VAL A 49 -4.41 -14.29 10.65
N ILE A 50 -3.18 -13.83 10.84
CA ILE A 50 -2.25 -14.36 11.86
C ILE A 50 -1.41 -13.20 12.42
N SER A 51 -1.07 -13.25 13.71
CA SER A 51 -0.16 -12.29 14.34
C SER A 51 0.92 -13.03 15.13
N PHE A 52 2.14 -12.53 15.07
CA PHE A 52 3.27 -13.08 15.83
C PHE A 52 4.38 -12.02 15.99
N ILE A 53 5.32 -12.30 16.89
CA ILE A 53 6.56 -11.53 17.03
C ILE A 53 7.67 -12.36 16.36
N HIS A 54 8.34 -11.83 15.34
CA HIS A 54 9.35 -12.59 14.58
C HIS A 54 10.75 -12.51 15.20
N THR A 55 11.19 -11.28 15.47
CA THR A 55 12.38 -10.95 16.24
C THR A 55 11.93 -10.10 17.43
N PRO A 56 12.66 -10.04 18.56
CA PRO A 56 12.33 -9.10 19.62
C PRO A 56 12.06 -7.71 19.02
N GLY A 57 10.84 -7.23 19.21
CA GLY A 57 10.41 -5.91 18.80
C GLY A 57 9.88 -5.71 17.38
N ILE A 58 9.68 -6.76 16.57
CA ILE A 58 8.89 -6.66 15.34
C ILE A 58 7.61 -7.49 15.46
N LYS A 59 6.49 -6.80 15.66
CA LYS A 59 5.15 -7.39 15.57
C LYS A 59 4.71 -7.43 14.11
N VAL A 60 4.36 -8.64 13.67
CA VAL A 60 3.86 -8.92 12.33
C VAL A 60 2.39 -9.29 12.44
N HIS A 61 1.53 -8.60 11.70
CA HIS A 61 0.14 -9.01 11.48
C HIS A 61 -0.10 -9.18 9.98
N ILE A 62 -0.54 -10.36 9.57
CA ILE A 62 -0.77 -10.70 8.17
C ILE A 62 -2.28 -10.78 7.96
N ASN A 63 -2.79 -10.04 6.97
CA ASN A 63 -4.16 -10.10 6.52
C ASN A 63 -4.18 -10.61 5.07
N ALA A 64 -4.70 -11.81 4.87
CA ALA A 64 -4.85 -12.46 3.58
C ALA A 64 -6.34 -12.53 3.15
N PRO A 65 -6.63 -12.68 1.84
CA PRO A 65 -8.00 -12.88 1.37
C PRO A 65 -8.71 -14.06 2.06
N ALA A 66 -10.03 -14.00 2.13
CA ALA A 66 -10.86 -15.12 2.59
C ALA A 66 -10.53 -16.42 1.83
N GLU A 67 -10.74 -17.57 2.47
CA GLU A 67 -10.39 -18.89 1.91
C GLU A 67 -11.00 -19.12 0.53
N THR A 68 -12.22 -18.62 0.30
CA THR A 68 -12.96 -18.71 -0.96
C THR A 68 -12.38 -17.82 -2.07
N LYS A 69 -11.64 -16.77 -1.70
CA LYS A 69 -11.04 -15.78 -2.62
C LYS A 69 -9.56 -16.01 -2.89
N PHE A 70 -8.84 -16.65 -1.97
CA PHE A 70 -7.43 -17.01 -2.15
C PHE A 70 -7.29 -18.18 -3.14
N LYS A 71 -6.45 -18.03 -4.18
CA LYS A 71 -6.28 -19.05 -5.23
C LYS A 71 -4.81 -19.34 -5.50
N LYS A 72 -4.44 -20.62 -5.60
CA LYS A 72 -3.03 -21.06 -5.72
C LYS A 72 -2.36 -20.65 -7.04
N ASP A 73 -3.15 -20.56 -8.11
CA ASP A 73 -2.74 -20.21 -9.47
C ASP A 73 -2.60 -18.69 -9.70
N LYS A 74 -3.09 -17.86 -8.77
CA LYS A 74 -2.91 -16.41 -8.84
C LYS A 74 -1.55 -15.98 -8.31
N PRO A 75 -0.93 -14.95 -8.91
CA PRO A 75 0.26 -14.32 -8.32
C PRO A 75 -0.06 -13.77 -6.93
N THR A 76 0.87 -13.91 -5.99
CA THR A 76 0.71 -13.41 -4.62
C THR A 76 1.55 -12.15 -4.42
N LYS A 77 0.88 -11.06 -4.05
CA LYS A 77 1.49 -9.76 -3.75
C LYS A 77 1.52 -9.60 -2.24
N LEU A 78 2.71 -9.62 -1.65
CA LEU A 78 2.94 -9.37 -0.23
C LEU A 78 3.25 -7.89 -0.04
N VAL A 79 2.24 -7.10 0.30
CA VAL A 79 2.40 -5.66 0.53
C VAL A 79 2.78 -5.44 2.00
N LEU A 80 4.07 -5.27 2.25
CA LEU A 80 4.63 -5.04 3.57
C LEU A 80 4.51 -3.56 3.92
N TYR A 81 3.50 -3.24 4.74
CA TYR A 81 3.22 -1.89 5.21
C TYR A 81 3.90 -1.62 6.55
N ALA A 82 5.00 -0.87 6.51
CA ALA A 82 5.69 -0.39 7.70
C ALA A 82 4.93 0.78 8.33
N LEU A 83 4.51 0.59 9.58
CA LEU A 83 3.62 1.51 10.28
C LEU A 83 4.25 2.88 10.55
N PRO A 84 3.45 3.95 10.58
CA PRO A 84 3.89 5.28 10.98
C PRO A 84 4.26 5.34 12.46
N ASN A 85 5.05 6.36 12.83
CA ASN A 85 5.43 6.56 14.22
C ASN A 85 4.19 6.74 15.11
N GLY A 86 4.26 6.20 16.33
CA GLY A 86 3.19 6.28 17.31
C GLY A 86 1.97 5.42 16.98
N ASN A 87 1.97 4.63 15.89
CA ASN A 87 0.79 3.84 15.52
C ASN A 87 0.90 2.36 15.92
N SER A 88 -0.24 1.76 16.26
CA SER A 88 -0.39 0.31 16.44
C SER A 88 -1.00 -0.32 15.19
N THR A 89 -0.91 -1.64 15.09
CA THR A 89 -1.57 -2.45 14.05
C THR A 89 -3.06 -2.15 13.99
N ASP A 90 -3.76 -2.13 15.13
CA ASP A 90 -5.21 -1.96 15.18
C ASP A 90 -5.64 -0.57 14.71
N TRP A 91 -4.92 0.47 15.17
CA TRP A 91 -5.13 1.84 14.69
C TRP A 91 -4.93 1.96 13.18
N THR A 92 -3.92 1.26 12.65
CA THR A 92 -3.59 1.32 11.22
C THR A 92 -4.58 0.56 10.33
N ILE A 93 -5.07 -0.60 10.80
CA ILE A 93 -6.17 -1.33 10.14
C ILE A 93 -7.38 -0.41 10.03
N GLY A 94 -7.68 0.31 11.12
CA GLY A 94 -8.80 1.24 11.22
C GLY A 94 -10.14 0.53 11.37
N LYS A 95 -11.15 1.30 11.82
CA LYS A 95 -12.51 0.80 12.05
C LYS A 95 -13.54 1.90 11.83
N MET A 96 -14.81 1.52 11.80
CA MET A 96 -15.90 2.49 11.88
C MET A 96 -15.79 3.33 13.15
N PRO A 97 -16.03 4.66 13.10
CA PRO A 97 -15.96 5.50 14.28
C PRO A 97 -16.95 5.07 15.35
N ALA A 98 -16.47 4.98 16.60
CA ALA A 98 -17.26 4.85 17.80
C ALA A 98 -16.97 6.02 18.76
N GLU A 99 -17.92 6.30 19.65
CA GLU A 99 -17.77 7.33 20.67
C GLU A 99 -16.57 7.02 21.59
N GLY A 100 -15.72 8.02 21.82
CA GLY A 100 -14.51 7.88 22.65
C GLY A 100 -13.34 7.17 21.96
N ASP A 101 -13.44 6.87 20.66
CA ASP A 101 -12.33 6.26 19.92
C ASP A 101 -11.08 7.13 19.90
N ASP A 102 -9.92 6.46 19.96
CA ASP A 102 -8.64 7.08 19.67
C ASP A 102 -8.63 7.57 18.20
N TRP A 103 -8.26 8.83 18.00
CA TRP A 103 -8.23 9.47 16.68
C TRP A 103 -7.39 8.70 15.65
N HIS A 104 -6.38 7.93 16.09
CA HIS A 104 -5.54 7.14 15.19
C HIS A 104 -6.34 6.13 14.35
N TYR A 105 -7.49 5.64 14.85
CA TYR A 105 -8.36 4.75 14.08
C TYR A 105 -8.93 5.37 12.80
N HIS A 106 -8.87 6.69 12.65
CA HIS A 106 -9.56 7.42 11.59
C HIS A 106 -8.64 7.94 10.47
N ILE A 107 -7.33 7.73 10.58
CA ILE A 107 -6.35 8.42 9.71
C ILE A 107 -5.71 7.54 8.63
N GLN A 108 -5.72 6.22 8.78
CA GLN A 108 -5.05 5.28 7.86
C GLN A 108 -6.04 4.39 7.08
N HIS A 109 -6.89 3.65 7.80
CA HIS A 109 -7.86 2.68 7.25
C HIS A 109 -7.25 1.70 6.22
N ILE A 110 -6.04 1.19 6.46
CA ILE A 110 -5.36 0.28 5.51
C ILE A 110 -6.15 -1.01 5.29
N GLY A 111 -6.90 -1.49 6.29
CA GLY A 111 -7.78 -2.65 6.13
C GLY A 111 -8.87 -2.41 5.07
N ALA A 112 -9.54 -1.26 5.14
CA ALA A 112 -10.56 -0.90 4.16
C ALA A 112 -9.97 -0.64 2.77
N GLN A 113 -8.82 0.04 2.70
CA GLN A 113 -8.10 0.25 1.43
C GLN A 113 -7.63 -1.07 0.80
N THR A 114 -7.18 -2.03 1.61
CA THR A 114 -6.81 -3.39 1.17
C THR A 114 -7.99 -4.11 0.53
N ARG A 115 -9.17 -4.03 1.14
CA ARG A 115 -10.39 -4.67 0.61
C ARG A 115 -10.83 -4.03 -0.70
N TYR A 116 -10.73 -2.70 -0.83
CA TYR A 116 -10.96 -2.00 -2.12
C TYR A 116 -9.98 -2.48 -3.21
N ILE A 117 -8.70 -2.64 -2.87
CA ILE A 117 -7.67 -3.14 -3.80
C ILE A 117 -8.05 -4.55 -4.29
N ARG A 118 -8.40 -5.46 -3.38
CA ARG A 118 -8.83 -6.83 -3.72
C ARG A 118 -10.09 -6.87 -4.58
N ALA A 119 -11.02 -5.95 -4.37
CA ALA A 119 -12.23 -5.84 -5.19
C ALA A 119 -11.92 -5.32 -6.59
N SER A 120 -10.94 -4.41 -6.72
CA SER A 120 -10.54 -3.79 -7.98
C SER A 120 -9.64 -4.69 -8.84
N ASP A 121 -8.74 -5.45 -8.21
CA ASP A 121 -7.84 -6.40 -8.88
C ASP A 121 -8.06 -7.82 -8.32
N PRO A 122 -9.08 -8.55 -8.82
CA PRO A 122 -9.37 -9.91 -8.38
C PRO A 122 -8.37 -10.93 -8.91
N GLU A 123 -7.43 -10.54 -9.79
CA GLU A 123 -6.49 -11.46 -10.45
C GLU A 123 -5.27 -11.82 -9.59
N CYS A 124 -5.06 -11.10 -8.48
CA CYS A 124 -3.94 -11.35 -7.57
C CYS A 124 -4.41 -11.71 -6.15
N ASN A 125 -3.62 -12.51 -5.44
CA ASN A 125 -3.76 -12.63 -4.00
C ASN A 125 -3.03 -11.45 -3.33
N PHE A 126 -3.75 -10.38 -3.01
CA PHE A 126 -3.19 -9.28 -2.21
C PHE A 126 -3.20 -9.62 -0.73
N ILE A 127 -2.00 -9.75 -0.16
CA ILE A 127 -1.80 -9.94 1.28
C ILE A 127 -1.16 -8.68 1.84
N THR A 128 -1.83 -8.07 2.80
CA THR A 128 -1.30 -6.90 3.51
C THR A 128 -0.62 -7.37 4.78
N VAL A 129 0.65 -7.01 4.95
CA VAL A 129 1.44 -7.34 6.12
C VAL A 129 1.75 -6.06 6.87
N TYR A 130 1.22 -5.94 8.08
CA TYR A 130 1.44 -4.80 8.97
C TYR A 130 2.70 -5.08 9.79
N LEU A 131 3.63 -4.15 9.75
CA LEU A 131 4.91 -4.24 10.44
C LEU A 131 4.97 -3.13 11.49
N GLU A 132 4.81 -3.53 12.75
CA GLU A 132 4.82 -2.66 13.91
C GLU A 132 6.11 -2.88 14.72
N ALA A 133 6.89 -1.81 14.90
CA ALA A 133 7.98 -1.81 15.87
C ALA A 133 7.41 -1.70 17.29
N ASP A 134 7.96 -2.44 18.26
CA ASP A 134 7.54 -2.36 19.68
C ASP A 134 7.71 -0.96 20.30
N THR A 135 8.71 -0.21 19.84
CA THR A 135 8.92 1.21 20.18
C THR A 135 7.91 2.15 19.52
N LYS A 136 7.03 1.64 18.65
CA LYS A 136 6.18 2.40 17.72
C LYS A 136 6.96 3.44 16.90
N SER A 137 8.25 3.20 16.67
CA SER A 137 9.12 4.08 15.89
C SER A 137 10.22 3.26 15.25
N TRP A 138 10.15 3.04 13.94
CA TRP A 138 11.18 2.30 13.22
C TRP A 138 12.55 2.98 13.29
N GLY A 139 12.60 4.31 13.34
CA GLY A 139 13.86 5.04 13.53
C GLY A 139 14.48 4.79 14.90
N SER A 140 13.67 4.85 15.98
CA SER A 140 14.15 4.53 17.33
C SER A 140 14.50 3.06 17.47
N TRP A 141 13.70 2.19 16.87
CA TRP A 141 13.93 0.75 16.86
C TRP A 141 15.28 0.45 16.22
N ARG A 142 15.55 0.92 15.00
CA ARG A 142 16.83 0.68 14.30
C ARG A 142 18.04 1.17 15.08
N LYS A 143 17.95 2.34 15.71
CA LYS A 143 19.08 2.96 16.43
C LYS A 143 19.47 2.24 17.72
N ALA A 144 18.58 1.45 18.29
CA ALA A 144 18.84 0.81 19.58
C ALA A 144 19.95 -0.26 19.49
N GLU A 145 20.11 -0.94 18.36
CA GLU A 145 21.17 -1.96 18.18
C GLU A 145 21.68 -2.01 16.73
N PRO A 146 23.00 -2.16 16.48
CA PRO A 146 23.57 -2.13 15.13
C PRO A 146 23.07 -3.23 14.17
N THR A 147 22.64 -4.38 14.69
CA THR A 147 22.23 -5.56 13.89
C THR A 147 20.76 -5.52 13.46
N ARG A 148 20.02 -4.47 13.85
CA ARG A 148 18.57 -4.40 13.62
C ARG A 148 18.17 -4.26 12.15
N ASP A 149 19.03 -3.68 11.32
CA ASP A 149 18.81 -3.65 9.87
C ASP A 149 18.82 -5.07 9.29
N GLN A 150 19.72 -5.93 9.76
CA GLN A 150 19.75 -7.34 9.35
C GLN A 150 18.47 -8.09 9.78
N LYS A 151 17.92 -7.77 10.95
CA LYS A 151 16.66 -8.35 11.44
C LYS A 151 15.45 -7.91 10.58
N ILE A 152 15.48 -6.70 10.03
CA ILE A 152 14.49 -6.25 9.03
C ILE A 152 14.56 -7.14 7.78
N LYS A 153 15.75 -7.37 7.23
CA LYS A 153 15.95 -8.27 6.08
C LYS A 153 15.43 -9.68 6.34
N GLU A 154 15.83 -10.27 7.47
CA GLU A 154 15.39 -11.61 7.90
C GLU A 154 13.86 -11.69 8.01
N THR A 155 13.21 -10.64 8.54
CA THR A 155 11.75 -10.58 8.64
C THR A 155 11.09 -10.56 7.26
N VAL A 156 11.60 -9.75 6.32
CA VAL A 156 11.07 -9.70 4.94
C VAL A 156 11.20 -11.06 4.25
N GLU A 157 12.37 -11.70 4.35
CA GLU A 157 12.64 -13.00 3.73
C GLU A 157 11.83 -14.13 4.39
N TYR A 158 11.65 -14.07 5.71
CA TYR A 158 10.77 -15.00 6.42
C TYR A 158 9.32 -14.89 5.94
N ILE A 159 8.77 -13.67 5.87
CA ILE A 159 7.41 -13.44 5.38
C ILE A 159 7.25 -13.94 3.94
N LEU A 160 8.25 -13.69 3.07
CA LEU A 160 8.26 -14.24 1.71
C LEU A 160 8.18 -15.77 1.71
N SER A 161 8.96 -16.43 2.58
CA SER A 161 9.04 -17.89 2.65
C SER A 161 7.72 -18.56 3.06
N LEU A 162 6.91 -17.90 3.90
CA LEU A 162 5.59 -18.38 4.32
C LEU A 162 4.64 -18.61 3.13
N PHE A 163 4.86 -17.88 2.03
CA PHE A 163 4.03 -17.93 0.83
C PHE A 163 4.73 -18.54 -0.39
N SER A 164 5.89 -19.16 -0.23
CA SER A 164 6.71 -19.72 -1.33
C SER A 164 5.93 -20.62 -2.31
N LYS A 165 4.91 -21.33 -1.84
CA LYS A 165 4.04 -22.20 -2.65
C LYS A 165 3.04 -21.45 -3.55
N TYR A 166 2.99 -20.12 -3.48
CA TYR A 166 1.96 -19.28 -4.10
C TYR A 166 2.55 -18.18 -5.01
N ASN A 167 3.74 -18.41 -5.57
CA ASN A 167 4.44 -17.47 -6.46
C ASN A 167 4.48 -16.03 -5.89
N PRO A 168 5.07 -15.83 -4.70
CA PRO A 168 5.00 -14.54 -4.02
C PRO A 168 6.08 -13.58 -4.52
N HIS A 169 5.79 -12.28 -4.40
CA HIS A 169 6.80 -11.23 -4.41
C HIS A 169 6.47 -10.15 -3.37
N ILE A 170 7.46 -9.33 -3.04
CA ILE A 170 7.38 -8.26 -2.05
C ILE A 170 7.06 -6.92 -2.73
N GLU A 171 6.11 -6.20 -2.14
CA GLU A 171 5.93 -4.76 -2.32
C GLU A 171 6.22 -4.06 -0.99
N LEU A 172 7.32 -3.31 -0.91
CA LEU A 172 7.67 -2.52 0.28
C LEU A 172 6.87 -1.22 0.30
N ASN A 173 6.17 -0.96 1.39
CA ASN A 173 5.28 0.18 1.52
C ASN A 173 5.43 0.82 2.91
N SER A 174 5.36 2.14 2.99
CA SER A 174 5.47 2.83 4.28
C SER A 174 4.72 4.15 4.32
N HIS A 175 4.33 4.53 5.54
CA HIS A 175 3.89 5.88 5.86
C HIS A 175 4.72 6.48 7.01
N SER A 176 4.97 7.80 6.96
CA SER A 176 5.69 8.54 8.00
C SER A 176 7.02 7.89 8.40
N GLY A 177 7.29 7.76 9.70
CA GLY A 177 8.47 7.08 10.23
C GLY A 177 8.64 5.63 9.78
N GLY A 178 7.61 4.98 9.23
CA GLY A 178 7.67 3.66 8.60
C GLY A 178 8.72 3.53 7.51
N GLY A 179 9.06 4.61 6.82
CA GLY A 179 10.11 4.57 5.79
C GLY A 179 11.49 4.19 6.34
N ASN A 180 11.72 4.35 7.65
CA ASN A 180 12.92 3.84 8.30
C ASN A 180 13.07 2.32 8.14
N PHE A 181 11.96 1.57 8.11
CA PHE A 181 11.99 0.12 7.84
C PHE A 181 12.55 -0.16 6.45
N ILE A 182 12.04 0.52 5.42
CA ILE A 182 12.51 0.33 4.03
C ILE A 182 13.99 0.71 3.91
N PHE A 183 14.41 1.82 4.51
CA PHE A 183 15.83 2.19 4.50
C PHE A 183 16.70 1.18 5.27
N GLY A 184 16.21 0.62 6.39
CA GLY A 184 16.92 -0.44 7.11
C GLY A 184 17.04 -1.72 6.29
N PHE A 185 16.00 -2.09 5.55
CA PHE A 185 16.09 -3.17 4.56
C PHE A 185 17.16 -2.88 3.51
N MET A 186 17.16 -1.67 2.94
CA MET A 186 18.15 -1.25 1.94
C MET A 186 19.59 -1.22 2.50
N ASP A 187 19.78 -0.98 3.80
CA ASP A 187 21.08 -1.02 4.44
C ASP A 187 21.60 -2.46 4.64
N ALA A 188 20.70 -3.39 4.93
CA ALA A 188 21.03 -4.80 5.17
C ALA A 188 21.33 -5.63 3.90
N VAL A 189 20.98 -5.12 2.72
CA VAL A 189 21.23 -5.79 1.44
C VAL A 189 22.32 -5.08 0.66
N SER A 190 23.15 -5.80 -0.09
CA SER A 190 24.11 -5.20 -1.01
C SER A 190 23.40 -4.54 -2.20
N GLU A 191 22.36 -5.20 -2.72
CA GLU A 191 21.50 -4.76 -3.80
C GLU A 191 20.04 -5.09 -3.45
N ILE A 192 19.06 -4.32 -3.95
CA ILE A 192 17.65 -4.64 -3.70
C ILE A 192 17.31 -5.92 -4.49
N PRO A 193 16.86 -7.00 -3.82
CA PRO A 193 16.62 -8.29 -4.48
C PRO A 193 15.48 -8.25 -5.50
N ASP A 194 15.53 -9.17 -6.47
CA ASP A 194 14.56 -9.28 -7.57
C ASP A 194 13.15 -9.67 -7.12
N TYR A 195 13.01 -10.29 -5.94
CA TYR A 195 11.72 -10.56 -5.31
C TYR A 195 11.02 -9.28 -4.83
N VAL A 196 11.70 -8.13 -4.77
CA VAL A 196 11.07 -6.83 -4.50
C VAL A 196 10.65 -6.21 -5.83
N LYS A 197 9.34 -6.11 -6.07
CA LYS A 197 8.79 -5.54 -7.32
C LYS A 197 8.27 -4.13 -7.18
N ARG A 198 8.08 -3.64 -5.95
CA ARG A 198 7.61 -2.29 -5.70
C ARG A 198 8.20 -1.71 -4.43
N ILE A 199 8.53 -0.43 -4.47
CA ILE A 199 8.87 0.37 -3.31
C ILE A 199 8.00 1.63 -3.32
N SER A 200 7.28 1.85 -2.22
CA SER A 200 6.35 2.95 -2.06
C SER A 200 6.61 3.71 -0.77
N PHE A 201 6.86 5.02 -0.90
CA PHE A 201 6.99 5.94 0.23
C PHE A 201 5.82 6.92 0.21
N ILE A 202 4.86 6.76 1.12
CA ILE A 202 3.86 7.78 1.38
C ILE A 202 4.39 8.66 2.50
N ASP A 203 4.89 9.84 2.16
CA ASP A 203 5.38 10.83 3.10
C ASP A 203 6.36 10.25 4.15
N SER A 204 7.28 9.41 3.67
CA SER A 204 8.11 8.55 4.52
C SER A 204 9.58 8.46 4.10
N ASN A 205 10.00 9.18 3.07
CA ASN A 205 11.37 9.14 2.57
C ASN A 205 12.33 10.12 3.30
N TYR A 206 12.08 10.46 4.59
CA TYR A 206 12.87 11.43 5.36
C TYR A 206 14.39 11.19 5.32
N ASN A 207 14.80 9.92 5.35
CA ASN A 207 16.21 9.54 5.39
C ASN A 207 16.82 9.36 4.00
N TRP A 208 16.15 9.74 2.91
CA TRP A 208 16.73 9.63 1.58
C TRP A 208 18.08 10.34 1.53
N ASP A 209 19.08 9.59 1.06
CA ASP A 209 20.45 10.01 0.90
C ASP A 209 21.00 9.45 -0.42
N ASN A 210 21.57 10.34 -1.24
CA ASN A 210 22.00 10.03 -2.59
C ASN A 210 23.18 9.06 -2.63
N GLU A 211 24.07 9.13 -1.65
CA GLU A 211 25.30 8.34 -1.62
C GLU A 211 25.00 6.95 -1.06
N ARG A 212 24.20 6.88 0.00
CA ARG A 212 23.87 5.64 0.69
C ARG A 212 22.87 4.76 -0.07
N TYR A 213 21.81 5.35 -0.64
CA TYR A 213 20.70 4.59 -1.22
C TYR A 213 20.55 4.75 -2.74
N GLY A 214 21.15 5.80 -3.30
CA GLY A 214 20.97 6.19 -4.70
C GLY A 214 21.32 5.07 -5.69
N ASP A 215 22.51 4.49 -5.56
CA ASP A 215 23.00 3.47 -6.49
C ASP A 215 22.14 2.20 -6.44
N LYS A 216 21.77 1.72 -5.24
CA LYS A 216 20.90 0.55 -5.05
C LYS A 216 19.54 0.75 -5.72
N LEU A 217 18.92 1.91 -5.50
CA LEU A 217 17.62 2.21 -6.10
C LEU A 217 17.69 2.34 -7.62
N GLN A 218 18.72 3.00 -8.15
CA GLN A 218 18.94 3.11 -9.59
C GLN A 218 19.07 1.73 -10.23
N LYS A 219 20.01 0.90 -9.73
CA LYS A 219 20.26 -0.44 -10.25
C LYS A 219 19.01 -1.30 -10.22
N TRP A 220 18.26 -1.24 -9.11
CA TRP A 220 16.98 -1.95 -9.00
C TRP A 220 15.97 -1.50 -10.05
N LEU A 221 15.81 -0.19 -10.28
CA LEU A 221 14.90 0.31 -11.32
C LEU A 221 15.35 -0.08 -12.74
N GLU A 222 16.66 -0.18 -13.00
CA GLU A 222 17.22 -0.58 -14.30
C GLU A 222 17.17 -2.09 -14.52
N ALA A 223 17.17 -2.90 -13.46
CA ALA A 223 17.22 -4.36 -13.55
C ALA A 223 15.94 -4.99 -14.15
N SER A 224 14.78 -4.33 -14.05
CA SER A 224 13.52 -4.86 -14.59
C SER A 224 12.48 -3.77 -14.85
N SER A 225 11.75 -3.90 -15.96
CA SER A 225 10.55 -3.09 -16.26
C SER A 225 9.36 -3.39 -15.33
N ASP A 226 9.44 -4.42 -14.49
CA ASP A 226 8.40 -4.72 -13.50
C ASP A 226 8.60 -3.94 -12.19
N ASN A 227 9.80 -3.41 -11.94
CA ASN A 227 10.11 -2.73 -10.68
C ASN A 227 9.47 -1.35 -10.63
N ARG A 228 8.61 -1.07 -9.65
CA ARG A 228 7.80 0.17 -9.59
C ARG A 228 8.13 1.04 -8.39
N LEU A 229 8.35 2.33 -8.60
CA LEU A 229 8.61 3.30 -7.55
C LEU A 229 7.49 4.33 -7.46
N PHE A 230 6.90 4.48 -6.29
CA PHE A 230 5.97 5.56 -5.97
C PHE A 230 6.45 6.32 -4.74
N VAL A 231 6.58 7.64 -4.88
CA VAL A 231 6.93 8.53 -3.77
C VAL A 231 5.91 9.65 -3.73
N ALA A 232 5.24 9.81 -2.59
CA ALA A 232 4.33 10.91 -2.36
C ALA A 232 4.80 11.76 -1.18
N CYS A 233 4.64 13.06 -1.27
CA CYS A 233 4.80 13.98 -0.15
C CYS A 233 3.79 15.12 -0.25
N TYR A 234 3.71 15.91 0.81
CA TYR A 234 3.15 17.25 0.76
C TYR A 234 4.24 18.28 1.08
N ASP A 235 3.98 19.55 0.80
CA ASP A 235 4.88 20.64 1.16
C ASP A 235 4.83 20.89 2.68
N ASP A 236 5.51 19.99 3.39
CA ASP A 236 5.71 20.01 4.84
C ASP A 236 6.68 21.14 5.27
N ALA A 237 7.47 21.67 4.35
CA ALA A 237 8.31 22.85 4.56
C ALA A 237 7.49 24.15 4.70
N ASN A 238 6.28 24.21 4.14
CA ASN A 238 5.34 25.34 4.31
C ASN A 238 4.23 25.07 5.33
N ALA A 239 4.20 23.88 5.94
CA ALA A 239 3.14 23.52 6.89
C ALA A 239 3.37 24.15 8.26
N LEU A 240 2.27 24.58 8.90
CA LEU A 240 2.30 25.17 10.23
C LEU A 240 1.51 24.32 11.22
N LEU A 241 2.07 24.14 12.41
CA LEU A 241 1.40 23.61 13.60
C LEU A 241 1.25 24.77 14.58
N ASP A 242 0.03 25.12 14.95
CA ASP A 242 -0.28 26.27 15.81
C ASP A 242 0.37 27.58 15.33
N GLY A 243 0.34 27.79 14.00
CA GLY A 243 0.93 28.96 13.34
C GLY A 243 2.46 28.94 13.25
N LYS A 244 3.13 27.87 13.69
CA LYS A 244 4.59 27.77 13.70
C LYS A 244 5.10 26.64 12.78
N PRO A 245 6.22 26.85 12.07
CA PRO A 245 6.88 25.77 11.36
C PRO A 245 7.31 24.67 12.35
N PHE A 246 7.07 23.41 12.00
CA PHE A 246 7.50 22.25 12.80
C PHE A 246 8.48 21.34 12.05
N VAL A 247 8.72 21.61 10.76
CA VAL A 247 9.73 20.94 9.93
C VAL A 247 10.61 22.00 9.29
N SER A 248 11.92 21.74 9.23
CA SER A 248 12.84 22.63 8.52
C SER A 248 12.71 22.44 7.00
N LYS A 249 13.11 23.47 6.22
CA LYS A 249 13.04 23.44 4.75
C LYS A 249 13.74 22.25 4.10
N THR A 250 14.71 21.62 4.78
CA THR A 250 15.48 20.47 4.28
C THR A 250 15.26 19.19 5.09
N GLY A 251 14.57 19.27 6.23
CA GLY A 251 14.33 18.13 7.12
C GLY A 251 13.13 17.27 6.72
N GLY A 252 12.24 17.82 5.90
CA GLY A 252 10.99 17.18 5.50
C GLY A 252 11.05 16.28 4.27
N THR A 253 9.97 15.54 4.05
CA THR A 253 9.75 14.68 2.87
C THR A 253 9.61 15.51 1.62
N TRP A 254 9.16 16.78 1.70
CA TRP A 254 9.13 17.68 0.55
C TRP A 254 10.51 17.76 -0.10
N HIS A 255 11.51 18.19 0.67
CA HIS A 255 12.89 18.31 0.19
C HIS A 255 13.47 16.97 -0.26
N ARG A 256 13.29 15.92 0.56
CA ARG A 256 13.85 14.58 0.30
C ARG A 256 13.28 13.95 -0.97
N THR A 257 12.00 14.17 -1.26
CA THR A 257 11.34 13.74 -2.50
C THR A 257 11.95 14.40 -3.72
N TYR A 258 12.21 15.71 -3.68
CA TYR A 258 12.92 16.39 -4.77
C TYR A 258 14.36 15.93 -4.93
N LEU A 259 15.09 15.66 -3.83
CA LEU A 259 16.45 15.13 -3.92
C LEU A 259 16.47 13.76 -4.61
N MET A 260 15.58 12.86 -4.19
CA MET A 260 15.43 11.52 -4.76
C MET A 260 15.04 11.57 -6.24
N GLN A 261 14.06 12.40 -6.60
CA GLN A 261 13.63 12.61 -7.99
C GLN A 261 14.79 13.14 -8.85
N ARG A 262 15.50 14.17 -8.38
CA ARG A 262 16.63 14.78 -9.10
C ARG A 262 17.80 13.81 -9.26
N TYR A 263 18.08 12.99 -8.25
CA TYR A 263 19.09 11.95 -8.32
C TYR A 263 18.79 10.97 -9.46
N LEU A 264 17.58 10.39 -9.47
CA LEU A 264 17.18 9.43 -10.50
C LEU A 264 17.16 10.08 -11.89
N LYS A 265 16.63 11.30 -12.02
CA LYS A 265 16.67 12.04 -13.29
C LYS A 265 18.10 12.27 -13.80
N LYS A 266 19.06 12.58 -12.91
CA LYS A 266 20.46 12.79 -13.26
C LYS A 266 21.16 11.49 -13.68
N LYS A 267 20.83 10.38 -13.02
CA LYS A 267 21.52 9.09 -13.20
C LYS A 267 20.92 8.25 -14.33
N MET A 268 19.60 8.20 -14.45
CA MET A 268 18.87 7.43 -15.46
C MET A 268 18.59 8.28 -16.71
N LYS A 269 19.65 8.77 -17.38
CA LYS A 269 19.55 9.76 -18.48
C LYS A 269 18.76 9.30 -19.71
N ARG A 270 18.55 7.99 -19.86
CA ARG A 270 17.78 7.41 -20.97
C ARG A 270 16.26 7.53 -20.77
N LEU A 271 15.81 7.83 -19.55
CA LEU A 271 14.39 7.97 -19.27
C LEU A 271 13.88 9.36 -19.67
N SER A 272 12.76 9.39 -20.38
CA SER A 272 11.97 10.60 -20.53
C SER A 272 11.16 10.87 -19.27
N TRP A 273 11.21 12.10 -18.78
CA TRP A 273 10.50 12.54 -17.58
C TRP A 273 9.43 13.56 -17.96
N ASN A 274 8.18 13.24 -17.61
CA ASN A 274 7.05 14.16 -17.73
C ASN A 274 6.83 14.88 -16.41
N LYS A 275 6.55 16.19 -16.46
CA LYS A 275 6.14 17.00 -15.32
C LYS A 275 4.73 17.51 -15.56
N THR A 276 3.81 17.18 -14.66
CA THR A 276 2.50 17.82 -14.56
C THR A 276 2.51 18.73 -13.35
N GLU A 277 2.09 19.98 -13.51
CA GLU A 277 2.03 20.95 -12.41
C GLU A 277 0.76 21.79 -12.55
N ASN A 278 0.07 21.99 -11.43
CA ASN A 278 -1.05 22.91 -11.30
C ASN A 278 -0.99 23.56 -9.91
N ASP A 279 -2.05 24.27 -9.50
CA ASP A 279 -2.09 24.98 -8.21
C ASP A 279 -2.02 24.05 -6.99
N SER A 280 -2.41 22.79 -7.17
CA SER A 280 -2.50 21.79 -6.12
C SER A 280 -1.31 20.84 -6.06
N ILE A 281 -0.67 20.53 -7.20
CA ILE A 281 0.32 19.46 -7.27
C ILE A 281 1.51 19.78 -8.17
N ILE A 282 2.61 19.07 -7.90
CA ILE A 282 3.71 18.84 -8.83
C ILE A 282 3.85 17.32 -8.93
N TYR A 283 3.84 16.80 -10.15
CA TYR A 283 3.87 15.37 -10.38
C TYR A 283 4.86 15.02 -11.49
N PHE A 284 5.93 14.30 -11.12
CA PHE A 284 6.88 13.76 -12.08
C PHE A 284 6.58 12.29 -12.34
N THR A 285 6.58 11.90 -13.62
CA THR A 285 6.47 10.51 -14.05
C THR A 285 7.54 10.17 -15.07
N ALA A 286 8.03 8.94 -15.05
CA ALA A 286 8.95 8.41 -16.05
C ALA A 286 8.64 6.95 -16.35
N ASP A 287 9.14 6.49 -17.49
CA ASP A 287 9.10 5.09 -17.93
C ASP A 287 7.69 4.49 -17.88
N ASN A 288 6.79 5.01 -18.72
CA ASN A 288 5.38 4.57 -18.76
C ASN A 288 4.69 4.62 -17.39
N ARG A 289 5.01 5.66 -16.59
CA ARG A 289 4.51 5.88 -15.23
C ARG A 289 4.92 4.79 -14.23
N ARG A 290 5.94 3.99 -14.52
CA ARG A 290 6.51 3.03 -13.56
C ARG A 290 7.23 3.71 -12.39
N ILE A 291 7.76 4.91 -12.63
CA ILE A 291 8.44 5.74 -11.64
C ILE A 291 7.62 7.02 -11.46
N GLN A 292 7.19 7.29 -10.22
CA GLN A 292 6.23 8.34 -9.90
C GLN A 292 6.67 9.13 -8.65
N PHE A 293 6.68 10.46 -8.76
CA PHE A 293 6.94 11.38 -7.65
C PHE A 293 5.82 12.42 -7.58
N TYR A 294 4.88 12.21 -6.65
CA TYR A 294 3.75 13.10 -6.40
C TYR A 294 4.06 14.06 -5.23
N SER A 295 3.80 15.34 -5.43
CA SER A 295 4.06 16.37 -4.44
C SER A 295 2.85 17.29 -4.32
N ARG A 296 2.16 17.26 -3.17
CA ARG A 296 1.02 18.15 -2.86
C ARG A 296 1.54 19.52 -2.44
N LYS A 297 1.23 20.56 -3.24
CA LYS A 297 1.48 21.95 -2.85
C LYS A 297 0.62 22.31 -1.64
N ASN A 298 1.11 23.24 -0.83
CA ASN A 298 0.47 23.62 0.43
C ASN A 298 0.41 25.14 0.62
N PRO A 299 -0.22 25.91 -0.29
CA PRO A 299 -0.40 27.34 -0.09
C PRO A 299 -1.27 27.64 1.14
N GLU A 300 -2.07 26.67 1.58
CA GLU A 300 -2.94 26.80 2.76
C GLU A 300 -2.22 26.54 4.09
N GLN A 301 -0.94 26.15 4.06
CA GLN A 301 -0.11 25.88 5.25
C GLN A 301 -0.67 24.80 6.19
N LYS A 302 -1.43 23.83 5.64
CA LYS A 302 -2.09 22.75 6.37
C LYS A 302 -1.18 21.53 6.57
N ILE A 303 -1.54 20.68 7.51
CA ILE A 303 -0.87 19.39 7.71
C ILE A 303 -1.60 18.33 6.88
N TYR A 304 -1.02 17.92 5.75
CA TYR A 304 -1.59 16.86 4.89
C TYR A 304 -0.97 15.47 5.15
N HIS A 305 -0.15 15.34 6.18
CA HIS A 305 0.66 14.15 6.47
C HIS A 305 -0.14 12.83 6.43
N THR A 306 -1.23 12.75 7.19
CA THR A 306 -2.13 11.58 7.21
C THR A 306 -3.18 11.65 6.12
N ILE A 307 -3.55 12.86 5.68
CA ILE A 307 -4.50 13.08 4.58
C ILE A 307 -4.02 12.41 3.28
N LEU A 308 -2.71 12.35 3.05
CA LEU A 308 -2.11 11.60 1.94
C LEU A 308 -2.54 10.13 1.99
N VAL A 309 -2.52 9.47 3.15
CA VAL A 309 -2.99 8.08 3.26
C VAL A 309 -4.50 8.00 3.20
N GLU A 310 -5.17 8.84 4.00
CA GLU A 310 -6.62 8.87 4.11
C GLU A 310 -7.27 9.01 2.72
N ARG A 311 -6.77 9.90 1.87
CA ARG A 311 -7.31 10.15 0.53
C ARG A 311 -6.71 9.22 -0.52
N ASN A 312 -6.89 7.92 -0.30
CA ASN A 312 -6.56 6.81 -1.20
C ASN A 312 -5.05 6.59 -1.40
N GLY A 313 -4.21 6.99 -0.44
CA GLY A 313 -2.75 6.91 -0.60
C GLY A 313 -2.22 5.48 -0.65
N TYR A 314 -2.77 4.58 0.16
CA TYR A 314 -2.37 3.17 0.11
C TYR A 314 -2.84 2.53 -1.20
N ILE A 315 -4.07 2.81 -1.63
CA ILE A 315 -4.60 2.39 -2.95
C ILE A 315 -3.67 2.88 -4.08
N GLN A 316 -3.35 4.17 -4.12
CA GLN A 316 -2.45 4.74 -5.13
C GLN A 316 -1.07 4.10 -5.09
N SER A 317 -0.53 3.87 -3.89
CA SER A 317 0.80 3.28 -3.74
C SER A 317 0.88 1.87 -4.32
N VAL A 318 -0.20 1.08 -4.25
CA VAL A 318 -0.28 -0.29 -4.80
C VAL A 318 -0.60 -0.28 -6.30
N PHE A 319 -1.45 0.63 -6.77
CA PHE A 319 -1.89 0.66 -8.17
C PHE A 319 -1.07 1.54 -9.10
N SER A 320 -0.23 2.44 -8.57
CA SER A 320 0.67 3.27 -9.38
C SER A 320 1.47 2.45 -10.41
N GLY A 321 1.41 2.86 -11.67
CA GLY A 321 2.10 2.21 -12.79
C GLY A 321 1.48 0.86 -13.20
N THR A 322 0.23 0.59 -12.80
CA THR A 322 -0.55 -0.58 -13.22
C THR A 322 -1.78 -0.14 -14.02
N LYS A 323 -2.46 -1.08 -14.68
CA LYS A 323 -3.74 -0.81 -15.36
C LYS A 323 -4.86 -0.33 -14.43
N TYR A 324 -4.74 -0.56 -13.11
CA TYR A 324 -5.72 -0.17 -12.10
C TYR A 324 -5.51 1.25 -11.57
N GLU A 325 -4.42 1.93 -11.94
CA GLU A 325 -4.17 3.30 -11.49
C GLU A 325 -5.28 4.24 -11.94
N GLY A 326 -5.92 4.92 -10.99
CA GLY A 326 -7.00 5.88 -11.26
C GLY A 326 -8.33 5.26 -11.72
N MET A 327 -8.46 3.93 -11.73
CA MET A 327 -9.73 3.29 -12.07
C MET A 327 -10.68 3.32 -10.87
N GLY A 328 -11.68 4.19 -10.93
CA GLY A 328 -12.71 4.30 -9.89
C GLY A 328 -12.27 5.04 -8.62
N TYR A 329 -11.08 5.65 -8.60
CA TYR A 329 -10.60 6.51 -7.51
C TYR A 329 -9.67 7.61 -8.04
N GLN A 330 -9.49 8.66 -7.24
CA GLN A 330 -8.50 9.70 -7.48
C GLN A 330 -7.64 9.87 -6.22
N PHE A 331 -6.31 9.85 -6.39
CA PHE A 331 -5.40 10.15 -5.29
C PHE A 331 -5.60 11.60 -4.80
N MET A 332 -5.69 11.81 -3.48
CA MET A 332 -6.07 13.08 -2.86
C MET A 332 -7.50 13.57 -3.15
N GLY A 333 -8.32 12.73 -3.81
CA GLY A 333 -9.76 12.93 -4.01
C GLY A 333 -10.62 12.37 -2.87
N ARG A 334 -11.90 12.10 -3.16
CA ARG A 334 -12.84 11.48 -2.21
C ARG A 334 -12.38 10.07 -1.84
N LYS A 335 -12.53 9.68 -0.57
CA LYS A 335 -12.32 8.30 -0.11
C LYS A 335 -13.25 7.34 -0.84
N VAL A 336 -12.69 6.25 -1.37
CA VAL A 336 -13.46 5.24 -2.13
C VAL A 336 -13.70 3.94 -1.37
N TYR A 337 -13.20 3.87 -0.14
CA TYR A 337 -13.14 2.63 0.63
C TYR A 337 -14.07 2.63 1.85
N ASP A 338 -14.92 3.65 2.03
CA ASP A 338 -15.73 3.81 3.25
C ASP A 338 -16.63 2.59 3.53
N MET A 339 -17.15 1.94 2.48
CA MET A 339 -17.99 0.73 2.58
C MET A 339 -17.22 -0.55 2.95
N TYR A 340 -15.89 -0.49 2.97
CA TYR A 340 -15.02 -1.63 3.31
C TYR A 340 -14.42 -1.51 4.72
N ARG A 341 -14.86 -0.54 5.51
CA ARG A 341 -14.45 -0.42 6.91
C ARG A 341 -15.11 -1.53 7.72
N GLN A 342 -14.33 -2.08 8.65
CA GLN A 342 -14.85 -3.05 9.61
C GLN A 342 -15.57 -2.33 10.75
N ASP A 343 -16.55 -3.00 11.33
CA ASP A 343 -17.29 -2.48 12.48
C ASP A 343 -16.37 -2.27 13.68
N SER A 344 -16.83 -1.44 14.62
CA SER A 344 -16.11 -1.08 15.83
C SER A 344 -16.13 -2.17 16.91
N GLY A 345 -16.42 -3.43 16.54
CA GLY A 345 -16.63 -4.53 17.47
C GLY A 345 -15.45 -4.68 18.44
N SER A 346 -15.79 -4.87 19.71
CA SER A 346 -14.83 -5.11 20.79
C SER A 346 -14.02 -6.36 20.49
N TRP A 347 -12.70 -6.24 20.41
CA TRP A 347 -11.79 -7.39 20.44
C TRP A 347 -11.55 -7.84 21.87
#